data_AF-A0A7S1LE05-F1
#
_entry.id   AF-A0A7S1LE05-F1
#
_cell.length_a   1.000
_cell.length_b   1.000
_cell.length_c   1.000
_cell.angle_alpha   90.00
_cell.angle_beta   90.00
_cell.angle_gamma   90.00
#
_symmetry.space_group_name_H-M   'P 1'
#
loop_
_entity.id
_entity.type
_entity.pdbx_description
1 polymer ?
#
loop_
_entity_poly.entity_id
_entity_poly.type
_entity_poly.pdbx_seq_one_letter_code
_entity_poly.pdbx_strand_id
1 'polypeptide(L)'
;QTDCPAEPAMRPAPRYDGSWNVDACPHGIKCGDHNCWRYHAAAERRCRRYVHGSCKLQPGATCAEGLHVYGDKINRVYKVDLDAVVSAKRQLEELQAMDLNARAEFYRIVVYGFAAIREGLLQQIFAALPLLHEVALPDRKRDPALLVLLSDVLEECAASNPRLREAVFQDGVVEPLWNA
;
A
#
# COMPACT_ATOMS: atom_id res chain seq x y z
N GLN A 1 24.48 -9.35 -20.76
CA GLN A 1 24.01 -9.03 -19.40
C GLN A 1 23.09 -7.83 -19.58
N THR A 2 21.79 -8.05 -19.52
CA THR A 2 20.80 -6.97 -19.56
C THR A 2 20.88 -6.25 -18.23
N ASP A 3 21.24 -4.96 -18.26
CA ASP A 3 21.21 -4.09 -17.10
C ASP A 3 19.80 -4.12 -16.50
N CYS A 4 19.65 -4.76 -15.34
CA CYS A 4 18.45 -4.56 -14.54
C CYS A 4 18.45 -3.07 -14.13
N PRO A 5 17.38 -2.31 -14.39
CA PRO A 5 17.31 -0.92 -13.96
C PRO A 5 17.55 -0.86 -12.45
N ALA A 6 18.40 0.09 -12.03
CA ALA A 6 18.71 0.31 -10.64
C ALA A 6 17.41 0.50 -9.85
N GLU A 7 17.27 -0.21 -8.72
CA GLU A 7 16.07 -0.06 -7.90
C GLU A 7 15.96 1.39 -7.42
N PRO A 8 14.77 2.03 -7.55
CA PRO A 8 14.57 3.38 -7.07
C PRO A 8 14.90 3.42 -5.58
N ALA A 9 15.64 4.46 -5.17
CA ALA A 9 16.13 4.59 -3.80
C ALA A 9 15.00 4.33 -2.80
N MET A 10 15.26 3.46 -1.82
CA MET A 10 14.28 3.12 -0.80
C MET A 10 14.11 4.33 0.11
N ARG A 11 12.95 4.98 0.06
CA ARG A 11 12.62 6.03 1.03
C ARG A 11 12.40 5.36 2.39
N PRO A 12 12.82 6.00 3.50
CA PRO A 12 12.49 5.48 4.81
C PRO A 12 10.98 5.47 4.98
N ALA A 13 10.45 4.40 5.58
CA ALA A 13 9.04 4.34 5.95
C ALA A 13 8.67 5.53 6.85
N PRO A 14 7.42 6.03 6.78
CA PRO A 14 6.94 7.07 7.69
C PRO A 14 7.16 6.68 9.16
N ARG A 15 7.38 7.68 10.02
CA ARG A 15 7.42 7.44 11.46
C ARG A 15 6.00 7.38 12.00
N TYR A 16 5.64 6.24 12.56
CA TYR A 16 4.32 6.00 13.13
C TYR A 16 4.42 6.06 14.66
N ASP A 17 3.61 6.91 15.29
CA ASP A 17 3.50 6.93 16.74
C ASP A 17 2.64 5.76 17.28
N GLY A 18 2.56 5.62 18.60
CA GLY A 18 1.76 4.57 19.24
C GLY A 18 0.29 4.62 18.83
N SER A 19 -0.29 5.82 18.77
CA SER A 19 -1.71 6.09 18.48
C SER A 19 -2.08 6.10 16.99
N TRP A 20 -1.12 5.93 16.09
CA TRP A 20 -1.36 6.01 14.66
C TRP A 20 -2.42 5.02 14.19
N ASN A 21 -3.34 5.46 13.33
CA ASN A 21 -4.49 4.74 12.79
C ASN A 21 -5.45 4.11 13.81
N VAL A 22 -5.46 4.59 15.06
CA VAL A 22 -6.43 4.12 16.08
C VAL A 22 -7.78 4.83 15.94
N ASP A 23 -7.77 6.13 15.66
CA ASP A 23 -8.96 6.96 15.59
C ASP A 23 -9.33 7.33 14.16
N ALA A 24 -10.62 7.51 13.90
CA ALA A 24 -11.13 7.88 12.59
C ALA A 24 -10.76 9.31 12.24
N CYS A 25 -10.29 9.54 11.01
CA CYS A 25 -10.11 10.88 10.47
C CYS A 25 -11.48 11.51 10.21
N PRO A 26 -11.75 12.75 10.69
CA PRO A 26 -13.02 13.43 10.45
C PRO A 26 -13.25 13.75 8.97
N HIS A 27 -12.17 13.84 8.19
CA HIS A 27 -12.22 14.06 6.73
C HIS A 27 -12.27 12.74 5.93
N GLY A 28 -12.09 11.59 6.57
CA GLY A 28 -12.11 10.27 5.92
C GLY A 28 -11.18 10.22 4.70
N ILE A 29 -11.65 9.60 3.61
CA ILE A 29 -10.90 9.49 2.34
C ILE A 29 -10.57 10.84 1.68
N LYS A 30 -11.23 11.94 2.09
CA LYS A 30 -10.99 13.29 1.55
C LYS A 30 -9.90 14.06 2.31
N CYS A 31 -9.20 13.41 3.25
CA CYS A 31 -8.14 14.05 4.01
C CYS A 31 -6.94 14.39 3.12
N GLY A 32 -6.57 15.67 3.03
CA GLY A 32 -5.38 16.12 2.31
C GLY A 32 -4.07 16.01 3.09
N ASP A 33 -4.13 15.76 4.41
CA ASP A 33 -2.93 15.72 5.25
C ASP A 33 -2.15 14.41 5.06
N HIS A 34 -0.98 14.51 4.40
CA HIS A 34 -0.07 13.39 4.15
C HIS A 34 0.46 12.75 5.44
N ASN A 35 0.54 13.54 6.51
CA ASN A 35 1.02 13.10 7.82
C ASN A 35 -0.14 12.83 8.79
N CYS A 36 -1.38 12.71 8.29
CA CYS A 36 -2.51 12.44 9.15
C CYS A 36 -2.29 11.13 9.90
N TRP A 37 -2.33 11.20 11.22
CA TRP A 37 -2.11 10.05 12.09
C TRP A 37 -3.38 9.20 12.30
N ARG A 38 -4.52 9.61 11.75
CA ARG A 38 -5.83 8.94 11.89
C ARG A 38 -6.12 8.05 10.69
N TYR A 39 -6.95 7.02 10.86
CA TYR A 39 -7.32 6.14 9.74
C TYR A 39 -8.38 6.81 8.84
N HIS A 40 -8.30 6.58 7.53
CA HIS A 40 -9.22 7.17 6.55
C HIS A 40 -10.26 6.15 6.04
N ALA A 41 -9.94 4.86 6.14
CA ALA A 41 -10.85 3.76 5.86
C ALA A 41 -10.77 2.65 6.92
N ALA A 42 -11.81 1.82 7.00
CA ALA A 42 -11.88 0.72 7.97
C ALA A 42 -10.76 -0.30 7.78
N ALA A 43 -10.29 -0.51 6.54
CA ALA A 43 -9.20 -1.42 6.21
C ALA A 43 -7.88 -1.04 6.88
N GLU A 44 -7.65 0.25 7.15
CA GLU A 44 -6.41 0.75 7.75
C GLU A 44 -6.43 0.82 9.27
N ARG A 45 -7.62 0.67 9.87
CA ARG A 45 -7.84 0.89 11.29
C ARG A 45 -7.01 -0.09 12.11
N ARG A 46 -6.22 0.42 13.04
CA ARG A 46 -5.48 -0.37 14.03
C ARG A 46 -6.32 -0.58 15.28
N CYS A 47 -6.19 -1.76 15.87
CA CYS A 47 -6.89 -2.13 17.09
C CYS A 47 -6.37 -1.30 18.29
N ARG A 48 -7.22 -0.45 18.87
CA ARG A 48 -6.88 0.38 20.05
C ARG A 48 -6.36 -0.48 21.20
N ARG A 49 -7.03 -1.59 21.50
CA ARG A 49 -6.63 -2.47 22.59
C ARG A 49 -5.25 -3.09 22.34
N TYR A 50 -4.92 -3.43 21.10
CA TYR A 50 -3.63 -4.02 20.75
C TYR A 50 -2.49 -3.01 20.95
N VAL A 51 -2.69 -1.78 20.45
CA VAL A 51 -1.76 -0.67 20.64
C VAL A 51 -1.42 -0.43 22.11
N HIS A 52 -2.40 -0.57 23.01
CA HIS A 52 -2.21 -0.42 24.45
C HIS A 52 -1.89 -1.73 25.19
N GLY A 53 -1.60 -2.83 24.49
CA GLY A 53 -1.22 -4.11 25.09
C GLY A 53 -2.34 -4.85 25.85
N SER A 54 -3.61 -4.50 25.61
CA SER A 54 -4.78 -5.06 26.30
C SER A 54 -5.65 -5.98 25.43
N CYS A 55 -5.35 -6.11 24.12
CA CYS A 55 -6.06 -7.04 23.25
C CYS A 55 -5.62 -8.47 23.51
N LYS A 56 -6.59 -9.35 23.84
CA LYS A 56 -6.35 -10.76 24.19
C LYS A 56 -6.57 -11.73 23.03
N LEU A 57 -6.68 -11.22 21.80
CA LEU A 57 -6.93 -12.06 20.65
C LEU A 57 -5.73 -12.97 20.40
N GLN A 58 -6.01 -14.24 20.08
CA GLN A 58 -4.97 -15.21 19.76
C GLN A 58 -4.29 -14.87 18.42
N PRO A 59 -2.99 -15.18 18.25
CA PRO A 59 -2.32 -15.10 16.96
C PRO A 59 -3.10 -15.85 15.86
N GLY A 60 -3.22 -15.24 14.69
CA GLY A 60 -3.92 -15.82 13.53
C GLY A 60 -5.45 -15.66 13.53
N ALA A 61 -6.04 -15.08 14.57
CA ALA A 61 -7.45 -14.68 14.53
C ALA A 61 -7.61 -13.23 14.06
N THR A 62 -8.70 -12.95 13.34
CA THR A 62 -9.03 -11.60 12.87
C THR A 62 -9.67 -10.78 13.99
N CYS A 63 -9.11 -9.61 14.27
CA CYS A 63 -9.64 -8.72 15.30
C CYS A 63 -10.75 -7.82 14.75
N ALA A 64 -11.92 -7.86 15.39
CA ALA A 64 -13.05 -7.01 15.01
C ALA A 64 -12.78 -5.50 15.20
N GLU A 65 -11.78 -5.12 16.00
CA GLU A 65 -11.37 -3.73 16.22
C GLU A 65 -10.33 -3.22 15.23
N GLY A 66 -9.72 -4.10 14.42
CA GLY A 66 -8.77 -3.70 13.38
C GLY A 66 -7.40 -4.38 13.50
N LEU A 67 -6.43 -3.85 12.77
CA LEU A 67 -5.12 -4.44 12.56
C LEU A 67 -4.27 -4.51 13.85
N HIS A 68 -3.58 -5.63 14.01
CA HIS A 68 -2.60 -5.92 15.06
C HIS A 68 -1.18 -5.79 14.49
N VAL A 69 -0.83 -4.57 14.09
CA VAL A 69 0.51 -4.24 13.57
C VAL A 69 1.08 -3.07 14.37
N TYR A 70 2.36 -3.11 14.69
CA TYR A 70 3.07 -1.96 15.25
C TYR A 70 3.61 -1.08 14.14
N GLY A 71 3.61 0.23 14.36
CA GLY A 71 4.04 1.20 13.36
C GLY A 71 5.44 0.93 12.81
N ASP A 72 6.40 0.59 13.68
CA ASP A 72 7.78 0.25 13.31
C ASP A 72 7.91 -1.00 12.42
N LYS A 73 6.86 -1.83 12.34
CA LYS A 73 6.79 -3.03 11.47
C LYS A 73 6.24 -2.75 10.08
N ILE A 74 5.67 -1.56 9.86
CA ILE A 74 5.13 -1.14 8.56
C ILE A 74 6.30 -0.62 7.71
N ASN A 75 7.13 -1.53 7.23
CA ASN A 75 8.39 -1.22 6.54
C ASN A 75 8.73 -2.19 5.39
N ARG A 76 7.83 -3.10 5.05
CA ARG A 76 8.07 -4.11 4.01
C ARG A 76 7.71 -3.58 2.62
N VAL A 77 8.37 -4.16 1.63
CA VAL A 77 8.18 -3.87 0.21
C VAL A 77 7.64 -5.12 -0.48
N TYR A 78 6.51 -5.00 -1.17
CA TYR A 78 5.98 -6.07 -2.01
C TYR A 78 6.45 -5.86 -3.45
N LYS A 79 6.94 -6.91 -4.12
CA LYS A 79 7.40 -6.82 -5.51
C LYS A 79 6.53 -7.71 -6.37
N VAL A 80 6.03 -7.17 -7.47
CA VAL A 80 5.26 -7.94 -8.45
C VAL A 80 5.73 -7.59 -9.85
N ASP A 81 5.89 -8.62 -10.68
CA ASP A 81 6.10 -8.48 -12.11
C ASP A 81 4.78 -8.77 -12.82
N LEU A 82 4.14 -7.71 -13.29
CA LEU A 82 2.88 -7.84 -13.98
C LEU A 82 3.06 -8.45 -15.37
N ASP A 83 4.25 -8.41 -16.01
CA ASP A 83 4.49 -9.01 -17.32
C ASP A 83 4.39 -10.55 -17.26
N ALA A 84 4.82 -11.15 -16.15
CA ALA A 84 4.67 -12.56 -15.86
C ALA A 84 3.31 -12.90 -15.21
N VAL A 85 2.19 -12.77 -15.94
CA VAL A 85 0.81 -12.90 -15.41
C VAL A 85 0.60 -14.11 -14.49
N VAL A 86 1.07 -15.30 -14.91
CA VAL A 86 0.89 -16.53 -14.14
C VAL A 86 1.59 -16.43 -12.78
N SER A 87 2.80 -15.85 -12.77
CA SER A 87 3.54 -15.58 -11.54
C SER A 87 2.81 -14.54 -10.68
N ALA A 88 2.36 -13.44 -11.27
CA ALA A 88 1.63 -12.39 -10.55
C ALA A 88 0.32 -12.89 -9.93
N LYS A 89 -0.44 -13.75 -10.62
CA LYS A 89 -1.65 -14.37 -10.08
C LYS A 89 -1.34 -15.29 -8.90
N ARG A 90 -0.29 -16.12 -9.01
CA ARG A 90 0.14 -16.97 -7.90
C ARG A 90 0.59 -16.13 -6.70
N GLN A 91 1.34 -15.04 -6.95
CA GLN A 91 1.74 -14.11 -5.89
C GLN A 91 0.55 -13.42 -5.23
N LEU A 92 -0.52 -13.12 -5.97
CA LEU A 92 -1.77 -12.61 -5.41
C LEU A 92 -2.46 -13.67 -4.53
N GLU A 93 -2.54 -14.92 -4.97
CA GLU A 93 -3.11 -16.02 -4.17
C GLU A 93 -2.31 -16.24 -2.89
N GLU A 94 -0.98 -16.26 -2.98
CA GLU A 94 -0.06 -16.34 -1.85
C GLU A 94 -0.27 -15.15 -0.90
N LEU A 95 -0.38 -13.93 -1.44
CA LEU A 95 -0.63 -12.72 -0.67
C LEU A 95 -1.98 -12.83 0.06
N GLN A 96 -3.06 -13.20 -0.63
CA GLN A 96 -4.39 -13.34 -0.04
C GLN A 96 -4.46 -14.43 1.03
N ALA A 97 -3.64 -15.47 0.93
CA ALA A 97 -3.49 -16.50 1.95
C ALA A 97 -2.73 -16.02 3.21
N MET A 98 -2.00 -14.90 3.14
CA MET A 98 -1.32 -14.32 4.29
C MET A 98 -2.30 -13.72 5.31
N ASP A 99 -1.93 -13.83 6.58
CA ASP A 99 -2.62 -13.13 7.67
C ASP A 99 -2.72 -11.63 7.39
N LEU A 100 -3.86 -11.04 7.70
CA LEU A 100 -4.14 -9.63 7.42
C LEU A 100 -3.13 -8.70 8.10
N ASN A 101 -2.63 -9.04 9.29
CA ASN A 101 -1.65 -8.23 9.99
C ASN A 101 -0.27 -8.31 9.32
N ALA A 102 0.10 -9.47 8.79
CA ALA A 102 1.32 -9.62 7.99
C ALA A 102 1.24 -8.82 6.68
N ARG A 103 0.06 -8.74 6.06
CA ARG A 103 -0.16 -7.89 4.89
C ARG A 103 -0.10 -6.40 5.21
N ALA A 104 -0.47 -6.01 6.42
CA ALA A 104 -0.39 -4.63 6.88
C ALA A 104 1.06 -4.15 7.12
N GLU A 105 2.06 -5.02 7.09
CA GLU A 105 3.47 -4.63 7.20
C GLU A 105 4.03 -4.02 5.91
N PHE A 106 3.35 -4.18 4.77
CA PHE A 106 3.77 -3.64 3.49
C PHE A 106 3.31 -2.18 3.33
N TYR A 107 4.26 -1.26 3.20
CA TYR A 107 3.99 0.16 2.95
C TYR A 107 4.24 0.57 1.49
N ARG A 108 5.04 -0.22 0.76
CA ARG A 108 5.44 0.04 -0.62
C ARG A 108 5.20 -1.18 -1.49
N ILE A 109 4.79 -0.94 -2.72
CA ILE A 109 4.78 -1.93 -3.79
C ILE A 109 5.69 -1.50 -4.94
N VAL A 110 6.44 -2.44 -5.49
CA VAL A 110 7.24 -2.28 -6.71
C VAL A 110 6.57 -3.10 -7.79
N VAL A 111 6.17 -2.45 -8.87
CA VAL A 111 5.44 -3.05 -9.99
C VAL A 111 6.31 -2.96 -11.24
N TYR A 112 6.75 -4.12 -11.74
CA TYR A 112 7.40 -4.25 -13.04
C TYR A 112 6.36 -4.61 -14.11
N GLY A 113 6.62 -4.27 -15.37
CA GLY A 113 5.78 -4.64 -16.49
C GLY A 113 4.41 -3.96 -16.49
N PHE A 114 4.25 -2.82 -15.82
CA PHE A 114 2.95 -2.16 -15.67
C PHE A 114 2.30 -1.85 -17.04
N ALA A 115 1.10 -2.36 -17.30
CA ALA A 115 0.36 -2.10 -18.53
C ALA A 115 -1.15 -2.05 -18.25
N ALA A 116 -1.87 -1.15 -18.95
CA ALA A 116 -3.31 -0.90 -18.79
C ALA A 116 -4.18 -2.18 -18.83
N ILE A 117 -3.78 -3.18 -19.61
CA ILE A 117 -4.52 -4.44 -19.77
C ILE A 117 -4.58 -5.25 -18.44
N ARG A 118 -3.79 -4.88 -17.43
CA ARG A 118 -3.63 -5.65 -16.18
C ARG A 118 -4.10 -4.90 -14.94
N GLU A 119 -4.88 -3.83 -15.11
CA GLU A 119 -5.41 -3.00 -14.02
C GLU A 119 -6.18 -3.81 -12.98
N GLY A 120 -7.11 -4.67 -13.40
CA GLY A 120 -7.91 -5.47 -12.46
C GLY A 120 -7.09 -6.43 -11.59
N LEU A 121 -5.91 -6.89 -12.06
CA LEU A 121 -5.00 -7.67 -11.23
C LEU A 121 -4.27 -6.77 -10.21
N LEU A 122 -3.82 -5.59 -10.65
CA LEU A 122 -3.15 -4.63 -9.79
C LEU A 122 -4.08 -4.11 -8.69
N GLN A 123 -5.34 -3.81 -9.01
CA GLN A 123 -6.36 -3.41 -8.04
C GLN A 123 -6.58 -4.47 -6.95
N GLN A 124 -6.63 -5.75 -7.33
CA GLN A 124 -6.74 -6.84 -6.36
C GLN A 124 -5.51 -6.93 -5.45
N ILE A 125 -4.31 -6.65 -5.97
CA ILE A 125 -3.08 -6.59 -5.17
C ILE A 125 -3.13 -5.40 -4.22
N PHE A 126 -3.51 -4.21 -4.69
CA PHE A 126 -3.67 -3.02 -3.84
C PHE A 126 -4.67 -3.27 -2.71
N ALA A 127 -5.86 -3.78 -3.04
CA ALA A 127 -6.89 -4.11 -2.07
C ALA A 127 -6.44 -5.14 -1.01
N ALA A 128 -5.47 -6.00 -1.35
CA ALA A 128 -4.89 -6.94 -0.39
C ALA A 128 -3.91 -6.30 0.60
N LEU A 129 -3.38 -5.10 0.33
CA LEU A 129 -2.32 -4.43 1.10
C LEU A 129 -2.87 -3.18 1.83
N PRO A 130 -3.51 -3.31 3.00
CA PRO A 130 -4.33 -2.24 3.58
C PRO A 130 -3.57 -0.96 3.95
N LEU A 131 -2.25 -1.03 4.16
CA LEU A 131 -1.43 0.10 4.60
C LEU A 131 -0.41 0.53 3.52
N LEU A 132 -0.79 0.38 2.25
CA LEU A 132 0.03 0.79 1.11
C LEU A 132 0.04 2.32 0.96
N HIS A 133 1.23 2.91 0.86
CA HIS A 133 1.44 4.36 0.75
C HIS A 133 2.03 4.77 -0.60
N GLU A 134 2.84 3.89 -1.19
CA GLU A 134 3.67 4.20 -2.35
C GLU A 134 3.67 3.05 -3.35
N VAL A 135 3.54 3.40 -4.64
CA VAL A 135 3.79 2.49 -5.77
C VAL A 135 5.06 2.93 -6.48
N ALA A 136 5.95 1.98 -6.79
CA ALA A 136 7.16 2.23 -7.55
C ALA A 136 7.11 1.49 -8.89
N LEU A 137 7.46 2.20 -9.96
CA LEU A 137 7.46 1.76 -11.36
C LEU A 137 8.88 1.91 -11.92
N PRO A 138 9.82 1.01 -11.55
CA PRO A 138 11.25 1.18 -11.82
C PRO A 138 11.61 1.05 -13.30
N ASP A 139 10.73 0.49 -14.12
CA ASP A 139 10.89 0.27 -15.56
C ASP A 139 10.04 1.24 -16.41
N ARG A 140 9.33 2.17 -15.76
CA ARG A 140 8.52 3.18 -16.44
C ARG A 140 9.12 4.56 -16.28
N LYS A 141 9.30 5.22 -17.41
CA LYS A 141 9.55 6.67 -17.44
C LYS A 141 8.29 7.39 -17.00
N ARG A 142 8.47 8.58 -16.43
CA ARG A 142 7.37 9.49 -16.16
C ARG A 142 6.69 9.85 -17.48
N ASP A 143 5.40 9.57 -17.53
CA ASP A 143 4.53 9.87 -18.66
C ASP A 143 3.20 10.37 -18.08
N PRO A 144 2.73 11.58 -18.44
CA PRO A 144 1.44 12.09 -17.99
C PRO A 144 0.28 11.12 -18.25
N ALA A 145 0.28 10.38 -19.37
CA ALA A 145 -0.78 9.43 -19.66
C ALA A 145 -0.78 8.25 -18.66
N LEU A 146 0.41 7.80 -18.27
CA LEU A 146 0.58 6.77 -17.25
C LEU A 146 0.13 7.25 -15.87
N LEU A 147 0.39 8.51 -15.52
CA LEU A 147 -0.07 9.10 -14.26
C LEU A 147 -1.60 9.16 -14.18
N VAL A 148 -2.27 9.56 -15.26
CA VAL A 148 -3.74 9.56 -15.33
C VAL A 148 -4.27 8.14 -15.13
N LEU A 149 -3.71 7.17 -15.85
CA LEU A 149 -4.12 5.78 -15.73
C LEU A 149 -3.96 5.22 -14.31
N LEU A 150 -2.84 5.51 -13.65
CA LEU A 150 -2.63 5.12 -12.26
C LEU A 150 -3.61 5.82 -11.32
N SER A 151 -3.92 7.08 -11.58
CA SER A 151 -4.89 7.84 -10.78
C SER A 151 -6.28 7.22 -10.87
N ASP A 152 -6.71 6.83 -12.07
CA ASP A 152 -8.01 6.16 -12.31
C ASP A 152 -8.07 4.80 -11.58
N VAL A 153 -7.02 3.99 -11.71
CA VAL A 153 -6.91 2.68 -11.01
C VAL A 153 -6.99 2.86 -9.50
N LEU A 154 -6.37 3.91 -8.98
CA LEU A 154 -6.31 4.18 -7.56
C LEU A 154 -7.59 4.75 -7.02
N GLU A 155 -8.31 5.58 -7.79
CA GLU A 155 -9.62 6.12 -7.39
C GLU A 155 -10.57 5.00 -6.97
N GLU A 156 -10.57 3.89 -7.72
CA GLU A 156 -11.33 2.69 -7.40
C GLU A 156 -10.83 1.98 -6.12
N CYS A 157 -9.56 2.17 -5.76
CA CYS A 157 -8.92 1.61 -4.57
C CYS A 157 -8.93 2.58 -3.37
N ALA A 158 -9.49 3.78 -3.47
CA ALA A 158 -9.44 4.79 -2.41
C ALA A 158 -10.06 4.30 -1.09
N ALA A 159 -11.03 3.38 -1.15
CA ALA A 159 -11.64 2.79 0.03
C ALA A 159 -10.76 1.74 0.73
N SER A 160 -9.86 1.06 0.01
CA SER A 160 -8.94 0.06 0.56
C SER A 160 -7.56 0.63 0.89
N ASN A 161 -7.12 1.65 0.14
CA ASN A 161 -5.77 2.21 0.17
C ASN A 161 -5.78 3.75 0.14
N PRO A 162 -6.49 4.45 1.04
CA PRO A 162 -6.57 5.93 1.00
C PRO A 162 -5.24 6.64 1.32
N ARG A 163 -4.20 5.88 1.72
CA ARG A 163 -2.84 6.35 1.91
C ARG A 163 -1.94 6.20 0.69
N LEU A 164 -2.36 5.44 -0.33
CA LEU A 164 -1.57 5.24 -1.55
C LEU A 164 -1.58 6.52 -2.39
N ARG A 165 -0.61 7.40 -2.16
CA ARG A 165 -0.62 8.79 -2.64
C ARG A 165 0.49 9.11 -3.62
N GLU A 166 1.50 8.26 -3.68
CA GLU A 166 2.76 8.59 -4.34
C GLU A 166 3.15 7.49 -5.32
N ALA A 167 3.53 7.90 -6.53
CA ALA A 167 4.17 7.05 -7.52
C ALA A 167 5.64 7.43 -7.68
N VAL A 168 6.53 6.44 -7.71
CA VAL A 168 7.97 6.62 -7.93
C VAL A 168 8.38 5.96 -9.23
N PHE A 169 8.98 6.73 -10.14
CA PHE A 169 9.30 6.24 -11.48
C PHE A 169 10.77 5.80 -11.61
N GLN A 170 11.14 5.36 -12.80
CA GLN A 170 12.49 4.90 -13.16
C GLN A 170 13.60 5.92 -12.78
N ASP A 171 13.32 7.22 -12.85
CA ASP A 171 14.28 8.28 -12.51
C ASP A 171 14.31 8.63 -11.01
N GLY A 172 13.55 7.90 -10.19
CA GLY A 172 13.43 8.12 -8.75
C GLY A 172 12.58 9.31 -8.36
N VAL A 173 11.98 10.02 -9.33
CA VAL A 173 11.10 11.16 -9.04
C VAL A 173 9.77 10.66 -8.51
N VAL A 174 9.28 11.35 -7.48
CA VAL A 174 8.00 11.10 -6.82
C VAL A 174 6.95 12.02 -7.43
N GLU A 175 5.86 11.45 -7.92
CA GLU A 175 4.70 12.17 -8.42
C GLU A 175 3.49 11.86 -7.51
N PRO A 176 2.70 12.87 -7.11
CA PRO A 176 1.46 12.65 -6.40
C PRO A 176 0.41 12.02 -7.33
N LEU A 177 -0.37 11.06 -6.81
CA LEU A 177 -1.41 10.34 -7.57
C LEU A 177 -2.80 10.92 -7.39
N TRP A 178 -3.04 11.64 -6.31
CA TRP A 178 -4.24 12.44 -6.13
C TRP A 178 -3.93 13.64 -5.23
N ASN A 179 -4.62 14.74 -5.51
CA ASN A 179 -4.41 16.01 -4.82
C ASN A 179 -4.88 15.93 -3.36
N ALA A 180 -4.08 16.54 -2.48
CA ALA A 180 -4.44 16.91 -1.12
C ALA A 180 -5.58 17.95 -1.08
#